data_AF-A0A965ULY1-F1
#
_entry.id   AF-A0A965ULY1-F1
#
_cell.length_a   1.000
_cell.length_b   1.000
_cell.length_c   1.000
_cell.angle_alpha   90.00
_cell.angle_beta   90.00
_cell.angle_gamma   90.00
#
_symmetry.space_group_name_H-M   'P 1'
#
loop_
_entity.id
_entity.type
_entity.pdbx_description
1 polymer ?
#
loop_
_entity_poly.entity_id
_entity_poly.type
_entity_poly.pdbx_seq_one_letter_code
_entity_poly.pdbx_strand_id
1 'polypeptide(L)'
;MENFPCTSCGLCCKIVGHVLADVDKVTDPVIKQLFNDFPYETTDGVCSMLQPDNTCAVYDNRPDMCNIKTMSKIRGITDLNEYYKINAQICNSWIQLNKLDSSYLINLEQFNHAK
;
A
#
# COMPACT_ATOMS: atom_id res chain seq x y z
N MET A 1 -7.38 -7.72 -13.95
CA MET A 1 -7.67 -7.47 -12.52
C MET A 1 -8.15 -6.05 -12.34
N GLU A 2 -9.26 -5.84 -11.62
CA GLU A 2 -9.83 -4.50 -11.42
C GLU A 2 -9.23 -3.76 -10.21
N ASN A 3 -8.99 -4.46 -9.09
CA ASN A 3 -8.46 -3.90 -7.85
C ASN A 3 -7.23 -4.69 -7.37
N PHE A 4 -6.37 -4.05 -6.58
CA PHE A 4 -5.21 -4.70 -5.97
C PHE A 4 -5.67 -5.74 -4.91
N PRO A 5 -5.14 -6.98 -4.91
CA PRO A 5 -5.59 -8.07 -4.05
C PRO A 5 -4.93 -7.99 -2.67
N CYS A 6 -5.22 -6.91 -1.93
CA CYS A 6 -4.75 -6.76 -0.55
C CYS A 6 -5.30 -7.87 0.34
N THR A 7 -4.46 -8.44 1.21
CA THR A 7 -4.83 -9.47 2.20
C THR A 7 -5.17 -8.90 3.58
N SER A 8 -5.24 -7.57 3.70
CA SER A 8 -5.58 -6.86 4.95
C SER A 8 -4.66 -7.22 6.13
N CYS A 9 -3.36 -7.41 5.87
CA CYS A 9 -2.37 -7.69 6.91
C CYS A 9 -2.05 -6.50 7.84
N GLY A 10 -2.53 -5.31 7.47
CA GLY A 10 -2.39 -4.06 8.24
C GLY A 10 -1.01 -3.40 8.17
N LEU A 11 -0.01 -4.00 7.51
CA LEU A 11 1.36 -3.47 7.53
C LEU A 11 1.47 -2.06 6.96
N CYS A 12 0.80 -1.74 5.86
CA CYS A 12 0.83 -0.39 5.30
C CYS A 12 0.33 0.67 6.29
N CYS A 13 -0.74 0.38 7.04
CA CYS A 13 -1.25 1.25 8.09
C CYS A 13 -0.32 1.31 9.31
N LYS A 14 0.37 0.22 9.65
CA LYS A 14 1.30 0.15 10.80
C LYS A 14 2.59 0.96 10.61
N ILE A 15 2.96 1.26 9.36
CA ILE A 15 4.24 1.93 9.06
C ILE A 15 4.08 3.29 8.38
N VAL A 16 2.85 3.71 8.04
CA VAL A 16 2.64 4.91 7.20
C VAL A 16 3.25 6.16 7.84
N GLY A 17 3.24 6.30 9.16
CA GLY A 17 3.87 7.44 9.82
C GLY A 17 5.39 7.48 9.63
N HIS A 18 6.05 6.31 9.52
CA HIS A 18 7.47 6.26 9.17
C HIS A 18 7.74 6.64 7.71
N VAL A 19 6.82 6.30 6.80
CA VAL A 19 6.89 6.73 5.39
C VAL A 19 6.71 8.25 5.28
N LEU A 20 5.77 8.82 6.04
CA LEU A 20 5.51 10.25 6.08
C LEU A 20 6.65 11.05 6.69
N ALA A 21 7.36 10.50 7.69
CA ALA A 21 8.54 11.13 8.28
C ALA A 21 9.69 11.37 7.26
N ASP A 22 9.69 10.63 6.15
CA ASP A 22 10.68 10.73 5.08
C ASP A 22 10.18 11.55 3.87
N VAL A 23 9.08 12.31 4.01
CA VAL A 23 8.48 13.10 2.91
C VAL A 23 9.46 14.08 2.26
N ASP A 24 10.44 14.60 3.01
CA ASP A 24 11.44 15.51 2.47
C ASP A 24 12.46 14.84 1.54
N LYS A 25 12.56 13.51 1.57
CA LYS A 25 13.38 12.74 0.63
C LYS A 25 12.65 12.48 -0.70
N VAL A 26 11.35 12.76 -0.78
CA VAL A 26 10.55 12.58 -2.00
C VAL A 26 10.83 13.74 -2.96
N THR A 27 11.38 13.42 -4.13
CA THR A 27 11.76 14.41 -5.15
C THR A 27 10.65 14.71 -6.15
N ASP A 28 9.72 13.77 -6.36
CA ASP A 28 8.56 13.98 -7.23
C ASP A 28 7.55 14.91 -6.52
N PRO A 29 7.26 16.11 -7.07
CA PRO A 29 6.43 17.10 -6.38
C PRO A 29 4.98 16.65 -6.22
N VAL A 30 4.45 15.83 -7.15
CA VAL A 30 3.08 15.30 -7.06
C VAL A 30 3.01 14.29 -5.94
N ILE A 31 3.98 13.37 -5.88
CA ILE A 31 4.03 12.37 -4.79
C ILE A 31 4.26 13.04 -3.44
N LYS A 32 5.15 14.05 -3.38
CA LYS A 32 5.38 14.82 -2.16
C LYS A 32 4.10 15.48 -1.67
N GLN A 33 3.31 16.07 -2.57
CA GLN A 33 2.04 16.69 -2.22
C GLN A 33 1.04 15.66 -1.66
N LEU A 34 0.90 14.49 -2.29
CA LEU A 34 0.02 13.43 -1.77
C LEU A 34 0.39 12.97 -0.35
N PHE A 35 1.68 12.97 -0.02
CA PHE A 35 2.14 12.61 1.33
C PHE A 35 1.87 13.73 2.33
N ASN A 36 2.08 14.99 1.93
CA ASN A 36 1.73 16.15 2.76
C ASN A 36 0.22 16.25 3.04
N ASP A 37 -0.61 15.84 2.08
CA ASP A 37 -2.07 15.87 2.19
C ASP A 37 -2.65 14.64 2.89
N PHE A 38 -1.82 13.79 3.51
CA PHE A 38 -2.30 12.62 4.22
C PHE A 38 -3.24 13.04 5.37
N PRO A 39 -4.52 12.60 5.37
CA PRO A 39 -5.55 13.23 6.20
C PRO A 39 -5.70 12.60 7.59
N TYR A 40 -4.85 11.64 7.96
CA TYR A 40 -5.02 10.86 9.18
C TYR A 40 -3.83 11.03 10.12
N GLU A 41 -4.14 11.09 11.41
CA GLU A 41 -3.12 11.09 12.45
C GLU A 41 -2.38 9.76 12.49
N THR A 42 -1.11 9.82 12.91
CA THR A 42 -0.30 8.64 13.21
C THR A 42 0.26 8.70 14.62
N THR A 43 0.34 7.56 15.30
CA THR A 43 0.98 7.42 16.62
C THR A 43 1.96 6.27 16.54
N ASP A 44 3.23 6.52 16.88
CA ASP A 44 4.32 5.54 16.75
C ASP A 44 4.40 4.89 15.37
N GLY A 45 4.14 5.66 14.31
CA GLY A 45 4.16 5.19 12.92
C GLY A 45 2.85 4.54 12.44
N VAL A 46 1.92 4.27 13.35
CA VAL A 46 0.65 3.58 13.06
C VAL A 46 -0.46 4.58 12.75
N CYS A 47 -1.17 4.37 11.64
CA CYS A 47 -2.34 5.15 11.23
C CYS A 47 -3.53 4.96 12.17
N SER A 48 -4.20 6.07 12.50
CA SER A 48 -5.44 6.09 13.30
C SER A 48 -6.62 5.34 12.66
N MET A 49 -6.57 5.03 11.36
CA MET A 49 -7.61 4.26 10.65
C MET A 49 -7.41 2.74 10.72
N LEU A 50 -6.35 2.23 11.37
CA LEU A 50 -6.12 0.79 11.56
C LEU A 50 -7.12 0.22 12.58
N GLN A 51 -7.83 -0.83 12.20
CA GLN A 51 -8.76 -1.54 13.07
C GLN A 51 -8.09 -2.72 13.80
N PRO A 52 -8.67 -3.20 14.92
CA PRO A 52 -8.12 -4.33 15.69
C PRO A 52 -7.94 -5.63 14.89
N ASP A 53 -8.71 -5.82 13.83
CA ASP A 53 -8.64 -6.96 12.91
C ASP A 53 -7.66 -6.76 11.74
N ASN A 54 -6.79 -5.74 11.82
CA ASN A 54 -5.84 -5.29 10.78
C ASN A 54 -6.47 -4.67 9.52
N THR A 55 -7.80 -4.56 9.45
CA THR A 55 -8.45 -3.87 8.34
C THR A 55 -8.33 -2.35 8.48
N CYS A 56 -8.67 -1.62 7.43
CA CYS A 56 -8.69 -0.16 7.43
C CYS A 56 -10.13 0.34 7.49
N ALA A 57 -10.45 1.23 8.44
CA ALA A 57 -11.80 1.77 8.65
C ALA A 57 -12.35 2.54 7.44
N VAL A 58 -11.46 2.97 6.54
CA VAL A 58 -11.78 3.77 5.34
C VAL A 58 -11.32 3.07 4.07
N TYR A 59 -11.23 1.73 4.05
CA TYR A 59 -10.59 0.96 2.97
C TYR A 59 -11.05 1.35 1.55
N ASP A 60 -12.35 1.55 1.35
CA ASP A 60 -12.91 1.92 0.04
C ASP A 60 -12.68 3.39 -0.34
N ASN A 61 -12.50 4.25 0.66
CA ASN A 61 -12.30 5.69 0.52
C ASN A 61 -10.89 6.14 0.96
N ARG A 62 -9.91 5.23 0.83
CA ARG A 62 -8.52 5.51 1.21
C ARG A 62 -7.96 6.68 0.40
N PRO A 63 -7.10 7.52 1.00
CA PRO A 63 -6.41 8.58 0.29
C PRO A 63 -5.55 7.99 -0.82
N ASP A 64 -5.28 8.79 -1.84
CA ASP A 64 -4.61 8.33 -3.07
C ASP A 64 -3.28 7.62 -2.79
N MET A 65 -2.46 8.13 -1.86
CA MET A 65 -1.20 7.49 -1.48
C MET A 65 -1.34 6.07 -0.91
N CYS A 66 -2.49 5.74 -0.33
CA CYS A 66 -2.81 4.41 0.21
C CYS A 66 -3.53 3.50 -0.80
N ASN A 67 -3.88 4.03 -1.98
CA ASN A 67 -4.62 3.32 -3.01
C ASN A 67 -3.70 2.98 -4.19
N ILE A 68 -3.23 1.73 -4.26
CA ILE A 68 -2.29 1.25 -5.29
C ILE A 68 -2.85 1.47 -6.70
N LYS A 69 -4.16 1.31 -6.92
CA LYS A 69 -4.80 1.57 -8.22
C LYS A 69 -4.73 3.04 -8.60
N THR A 70 -4.99 3.94 -7.66
CA THR A 70 -4.91 5.38 -7.94
C THR A 70 -3.46 5.81 -8.16
N MET A 71 -2.52 5.29 -7.36
CA MET A 71 -1.09 5.55 -7.53
C MET A 71 -0.57 5.11 -8.90
N SER A 72 -1.06 4.01 -9.46
CA SER A 72 -0.68 3.60 -10.82
C SER A 72 -1.11 4.63 -11.86
N LYS A 73 -2.31 5.21 -11.71
CA LYS A 73 -2.83 6.26 -12.61
C LYS A 73 -2.04 7.55 -12.48
N ILE A 74 -1.75 7.99 -11.26
CA ILE A 74 -0.95 9.20 -10.98
C ILE A 74 0.45 9.07 -11.58
N ARG A 75 1.04 7.87 -11.52
CA ARG A 75 2.35 7.57 -12.10
C ARG A 75 2.32 7.28 -13.61
N GLY A 76 1.17 7.38 -14.27
CA GLY A 76 1.03 7.11 -15.70
C GLY A 76 1.33 5.66 -16.10
N ILE A 77 1.19 4.71 -15.18
CA ILE A 77 1.48 3.30 -15.44
C ILE A 77 0.36 2.68 -16.26
N THR A 78 0.71 2.17 -17.43
CA THR A 78 -0.24 1.56 -18.39
C THR A 78 -0.40 0.06 -18.16
N ASP A 79 0.65 -0.65 -17.74
CA ASP A 79 0.58 -2.06 -17.36
C ASP A 79 0.20 -2.21 -15.87
N LEU A 80 -1.11 -2.22 -15.62
CA LEU A 80 -1.65 -2.36 -14.27
C LEU A 80 -1.33 -3.72 -13.64
N ASN A 81 -1.23 -4.78 -14.46
CA ASN A 81 -0.98 -6.13 -13.96
C ASN A 81 0.45 -6.25 -13.42
N GLU A 82 1.44 -5.77 -14.20
CA GLU A 82 2.83 -5.74 -13.76
C GLU A 82 3.02 -4.81 -12.55
N TYR A 83 2.36 -3.65 -12.54
CA TYR A 83 2.39 -2.75 -11.39
C TYR A 83 1.89 -3.41 -10.10
N TYR A 84 0.76 -4.12 -10.17
CA TYR A 84 0.23 -4.85 -9.03
C TYR A 84 1.13 -6.02 -8.63
N LYS A 85 1.77 -6.72 -9.59
CA LYS A 85 2.71 -7.79 -9.29
C LYS A 85 3.90 -7.29 -8.47
N ILE A 86 4.50 -6.15 -8.86
CA ILE A 86 5.60 -5.52 -8.12
C ILE A 86 5.15 -5.11 -6.71
N ASN A 87 3.97 -4.48 -6.58
CA ASN A 87 3.44 -4.13 -5.26
C ASN A 87 3.16 -5.36 -4.40
N ALA A 88 2.65 -6.44 -4.97
CA ALA A 88 2.42 -7.70 -4.26
C ALA A 88 3.72 -8.36 -3.78
N GLN A 89 4.78 -8.29 -4.59
CA GLN A 89 6.13 -8.73 -4.18
C GLN A 89 6.63 -7.93 -2.97
N ILE A 90 6.49 -6.60 -2.99
CA ILE A 90 6.87 -5.72 -1.87
C ILE A 90 6.05 -6.06 -0.62
N CYS A 91 4.72 -6.23 -0.76
CA CYS A 91 3.86 -6.66 0.34
C CYS A 91 4.33 -7.99 0.94
N ASN A 92 4.60 -9.00 0.11
CA ASN A 92 5.07 -10.31 0.57
C ASN A 92 6.42 -10.20 1.29
N SER A 93 7.36 -9.40 0.77
CA SER A 93 8.64 -9.15 1.45
C SER A 93 8.42 -8.52 2.83
N TRP A 94 7.53 -7.55 2.97
CA TRP A 94 7.23 -6.93 4.26
C TRP A 94 6.53 -7.89 5.23
N ILE A 95 5.59 -8.71 4.74
CA ILE A 95 4.93 -9.77 5.53
C ILE A 95 5.98 -10.72 6.11
N GLN A 96 6.93 -11.17 5.28
CA GLN A 96 8.00 -12.07 5.70
C GLN A 96 8.98 -11.42 6.68
N LEU A 97 9.43 -10.19 6.39
CA LEU A 97 10.34 -9.45 7.28
C LEU A 97 9.74 -9.22 8.67
N ASN A 98 8.42 -9.02 8.75
CA ASN A 98 7.68 -8.85 9.99
C ASN A 98 7.18 -10.18 10.59
N LYS A 99 7.52 -11.32 9.98
CA LYS A 99 7.13 -12.66 10.46
C LYS A 99 5.62 -12.82 10.69
N LEU A 100 4.81 -12.18 9.86
CA LEU A 100 3.37 -12.38 9.87
C LEU A 100 3.01 -13.76 9.33
N ASP A 101 1.81 -14.21 9.65
CA ASP A 101 1.30 -15.50 9.18
C ASP A 101 1.29 -15.57 7.64
N SER A 102 1.68 -16.73 7.11
CA SER A 102 1.77 -16.96 5.66
C SER A 102 0.44 -16.82 4.93
N SER A 103 -0.71 -16.91 5.63
CA SER A 103 -2.04 -16.65 5.07
C SER A 103 -2.20 -15.22 4.55
N TYR A 104 -1.37 -14.27 4.97
CA TYR A 104 -1.37 -12.92 4.43
C TYR A 104 -0.61 -12.79 3.11
N LEU A 105 0.14 -13.80 2.68
CA LEU A 105 0.90 -13.73 1.44
C LEU A 105 -0.05 -13.66 0.23
N ILE A 106 0.23 -12.70 -0.65
CA ILE A 106 -0.46 -12.55 -1.93
C ILE A 106 0.08 -13.62 -2.88
N ASN A 107 -0.82 -14.42 -3.47
CA ASN A 107 -0.45 -15.40 -4.50
C ASN A 107 0.09 -14.67 -5.74
N LEU A 108 1.38 -14.81 -6.06
CA LEU A 108 1.98 -14.13 -7.21
C LEU A 108 1.61 -14.77 -8.55
N GLU A 109 1.13 -16.02 -8.57
CA GLU A 109 0.72 -16.70 -9.79
C GLU A 109 -0.52 -16.06 -10.43
N GLN A 110 -1.34 -15.38 -9.62
CA GLN A 110 -2.54 -14.69 -10.11
C GLN A 110 -2.24 -13.55 -11.10
N PHE A 111 -0.98 -13.08 -11.15
CA PHE A 111 -0.50 -12.06 -12.08
C PHE A 111 0.14 -12.64 -13.34
N ASN A 112 0.36 -13.95 -13.40
CA ASN A 112 0.89 -14.57 -14.59
C ASN A 112 -0.27 -14.72 -15.58
N HIS A 113 -0.26 -13.92 -16.66
CA HIS A 113 -1.14 -14.20 -17.78
C HIS A 113 -0.82 -15.60 -18.32
N ALA A 114 -1.84 -16.45 -18.45
CA ALA A 114 -1.74 -17.59 -19.35
C ALA A 114 -1.36 -17.02 -20.73
N LYS A 115 -0.24 -17.48 -21.28
CA LYS A 115 0.17 -17.16 -22.64
C LYS A 115 -0.90 -17.57 -23.64
#